data_AF-A0A2N1Q8E1-F1
#
_entry.id   AF-A0A2N1Q8E1-F1
#
_cell.length_a   1.000
_cell.length_b   1.000
_cell.length_c   1.000
_cell.angle_alpha   90.00
_cell.angle_beta   90.00
_cell.angle_gamma   90.00
#
_symmetry.space_group_name_H-M   'P 1'
#
loop_
_entity.id
_entity.type
_entity.pdbx_description
1 polymer ?
#
loop_
_entity_poly.entity_id
_entity_poly.type
_entity_poly.pdbx_seq_one_letter_code
_entity_poly.pdbx_strand_id
1 'polypeptide(L)'
;MENQLSLKSWIQTFNSGSFESNDVRVQIEAGWYDWFCKDSSLKNKTKRMGNIIKQIKPGGKVDIENSYVWFKNNCPLQGNLYDDFRITDLESNVTLIVVQLNSPWHDKTYTVYERLTHYEKVVFSTDSVKELVKWLNEGWETHV
;
A
#
# COMPACT_ATOMS: atom_id res chain seq x y z
N MET A 1 4.60 18.98 -7.43
CA MET A 1 4.07 17.65 -7.12
C MET A 1 2.63 17.64 -7.59
N GLU A 2 2.24 16.68 -8.41
CA GLU A 2 0.83 16.46 -8.74
C GLU A 2 0.04 16.26 -7.44
N ASN A 3 -1.19 16.77 -7.40
CA ASN A 3 -2.07 16.67 -6.24
C ASN A 3 -2.37 15.20 -5.98
N GLN A 4 -1.73 14.61 -4.95
CA GLN A 4 -2.00 13.25 -4.51
C GLN A 4 -3.46 13.13 -4.10
N LEU A 5 -4.14 12.07 -4.59
CA LEU A 5 -5.49 11.76 -4.14
C LEU A 5 -5.44 11.31 -2.69
N SER A 6 -6.32 11.87 -1.84
CA SER A 6 -6.53 11.30 -0.52
C SER A 6 -6.92 9.83 -0.64
N LEU A 7 -6.56 9.03 0.36
CA LEU A 7 -6.80 7.60 0.37
C LEU A 7 -8.28 7.29 0.17
N LYS A 8 -9.17 8.11 0.76
CA LYS A 8 -10.61 8.06 0.48
C LYS A 8 -10.95 8.28 -1.00
N SER A 9 -10.42 9.33 -1.62
CA SER A 9 -10.66 9.65 -3.03
C SER A 9 -10.07 8.56 -3.95
N TRP A 10 -8.90 8.04 -3.58
CA TRP A 10 -8.26 6.93 -4.26
C TRP A 10 -9.14 5.66 -4.22
N ILE A 11 -9.70 5.33 -3.05
CA ILE A 11 -10.62 4.18 -2.89
C ILE A 11 -11.88 4.35 -3.75
N GLN A 12 -12.45 5.57 -3.80
CA GLN A 12 -13.60 5.86 -4.67
C GLN A 12 -13.25 5.65 -6.15
N THR A 13 -12.09 6.17 -6.57
CA THR A 13 -11.56 6.04 -7.94
C THR A 13 -11.25 4.58 -8.31
N PHE A 14 -10.71 3.81 -7.37
CA PHE A 14 -10.50 2.37 -7.55
C PHE A 14 -11.84 1.64 -7.72
N ASN A 15 -12.84 1.93 -6.89
CA ASN A 15 -14.14 1.29 -6.94
C ASN A 15 -14.97 1.65 -8.18
N SER A 16 -14.76 2.83 -8.78
CA SER A 16 -15.38 3.19 -10.06
C SER A 16 -14.75 2.50 -11.27
N GLY A 17 -13.65 1.75 -11.07
CA GLY A 17 -12.93 1.06 -12.14
C GLY A 17 -12.02 1.97 -12.96
N SER A 18 -11.74 3.19 -12.50
CA SER A 18 -10.91 4.15 -13.24
C SER A 18 -9.46 3.66 -13.46
N PHE A 19 -9.00 2.71 -12.65
CA PHE A 19 -7.68 2.09 -12.78
C PHE A 19 -7.68 0.77 -13.58
N GLU A 20 -8.79 0.35 -14.20
CA GLU A 20 -8.90 -0.90 -14.98
C GLU A 20 -8.40 -0.76 -16.44
N SER A 21 -7.31 -0.02 -16.65
CA SER A 21 -6.63 0.12 -17.94
C SER A 21 -5.24 -0.51 -17.93
N ASN A 22 -4.80 -1.09 -19.05
CA ASN A 22 -3.41 -1.54 -19.22
C ASN A 22 -2.45 -0.38 -19.56
N ASP A 23 -2.94 0.84 -19.77
CA ASP A 23 -2.10 2.02 -20.01
C ASP A 23 -1.25 2.31 -18.77
N VAL A 24 0.07 2.35 -18.95
CA VAL A 24 1.03 2.66 -17.88
C VAL A 24 0.76 4.01 -17.24
N ARG A 25 0.24 5.00 -17.98
CA ARG A 25 -0.09 6.33 -17.44
C ARG A 25 -1.21 6.25 -16.41
N VAL A 26 -2.24 5.44 -16.69
CA VAL A 26 -3.33 5.19 -15.73
C VAL A 26 -2.80 4.49 -14.48
N GLN A 27 -1.76 3.66 -14.61
CA GLN A 27 -1.15 3.00 -13.45
C GLN A 27 -0.24 3.96 -12.66
N ILE A 28 0.46 4.88 -13.33
CA ILE A 28 1.18 5.97 -12.66
C ILE A 28 0.19 6.84 -11.87
N GLU A 29 -0.95 7.22 -12.47
CA GLU A 29 -2.05 7.93 -11.80
C GLU A 29 -2.65 7.13 -10.64
N ALA A 30 -2.67 5.80 -10.74
CA ALA A 30 -3.07 4.92 -9.63
C ALA A 30 -2.06 4.94 -8.47
N GLY A 31 -0.85 5.46 -8.66
CA GLY A 31 0.16 5.62 -7.61
C GLY A 31 1.45 4.82 -7.82
N TRP A 32 1.68 4.24 -9.00
CA TRP A 32 2.96 3.56 -9.29
C TRP A 32 4.11 4.56 -9.40
N TYR A 33 5.08 4.44 -8.49
CA TYR A 33 6.25 5.32 -8.44
C TYR A 33 7.48 4.71 -9.12
N ASP A 34 7.73 3.42 -8.90
CA ASP A 34 8.91 2.70 -9.38
C ASP A 34 8.62 1.21 -9.50
N TRP A 35 9.04 0.57 -10.60
CA TRP A 35 8.78 -0.84 -10.85
C TRP A 35 9.83 -1.48 -11.76
N PHE A 36 10.07 -2.77 -11.54
CA PHE A 36 10.98 -3.59 -12.36
C PHE A 36 10.26 -4.67 -13.17
N CYS A 37 8.97 -4.88 -12.92
CA CYS A 37 8.12 -5.74 -13.74
C CYS A 37 7.71 -5.05 -15.07
N LYS A 38 7.01 -5.77 -15.95
CA LYS A 38 6.49 -5.16 -17.19
C LYS A 38 5.33 -4.22 -16.89
N ASP A 39 5.21 -3.12 -17.64
CA ASP A 39 4.08 -2.17 -17.53
C ASP A 39 2.72 -2.87 -17.63
N SER A 40 2.61 -3.88 -18.51
CA SER A 40 1.40 -4.70 -18.68
C SER A 40 0.98 -5.47 -17.41
N SER A 41 1.89 -5.64 -16.45
CA SER A 41 1.61 -6.30 -15.17
C SER A 41 1.02 -5.36 -14.12
N LEU A 42 1.20 -4.04 -14.28
CA LEU A 42 0.85 -3.05 -13.26
C LEU A 42 -0.64 -3.05 -12.94
N LYS A 43 -1.52 -3.08 -13.95
CA LYS A 43 -2.99 -3.12 -13.73
C LYS A 43 -3.41 -4.25 -12.79
N ASN A 44 -2.90 -5.47 -13.02
CA ASN A 44 -3.26 -6.62 -12.18
C ASN A 44 -2.67 -6.50 -10.77
N LYS A 45 -1.50 -5.89 -10.62
CA LYS A 45 -0.87 -5.61 -9.32
C LYS A 45 -1.63 -4.52 -8.56
N THR A 46 -2.03 -3.44 -9.22
CA THR A 46 -2.94 -2.41 -8.69
C THR A 46 -4.24 -3.03 -8.22
N LYS A 47 -4.84 -3.91 -9.02
CA LYS A 47 -6.06 -4.64 -8.63
C LYS A 47 -5.85 -5.50 -7.39
N ARG A 48 -4.72 -6.20 -7.28
CA ARG A 48 -4.38 -7.02 -6.11
C ARG A 48 -4.25 -6.17 -4.85
N MET A 49 -3.44 -5.12 -4.88
CA MET A 49 -3.20 -4.26 -3.71
C MET A 49 -4.43 -3.39 -3.39
N GLY A 50 -5.10 -2.86 -4.41
CA GLY A 50 -6.31 -2.04 -4.27
C GLY A 50 -7.48 -2.79 -3.63
N ASN A 51 -7.61 -4.09 -3.88
CA ASN A 51 -8.60 -4.92 -3.18
C ASN A 51 -8.32 -5.07 -1.68
N ILE A 52 -7.09 -4.85 -1.22
CA ILE A 52 -6.74 -4.75 0.20
C ILE A 52 -7.06 -3.34 0.70
N ILE A 53 -6.54 -2.34 -0.01
CA ILE A 53 -6.60 -0.91 0.37
C ILE A 53 -8.04 -0.42 0.49
N LYS A 54 -8.94 -0.84 -0.41
CA LYS A 54 -10.37 -0.46 -0.35
C LYS A 54 -11.10 -0.93 0.91
N GLN A 55 -10.49 -1.79 1.71
CA GLN A 55 -11.05 -2.30 2.97
C GLN A 55 -10.58 -1.51 4.20
N ILE A 56 -9.70 -0.52 4.02
CA ILE A 56 -9.30 0.40 5.09
C ILE A 56 -10.46 1.37 5.35
N LYS A 57 -10.81 1.54 6.63
CA LYS A 57 -11.95 2.34 7.09
C LYS A 57 -11.47 3.49 7.99
N PRO A 58 -12.27 4.55 8.14
CA PRO A 58 -12.04 5.56 9.16
C PRO A 58 -11.90 4.94 10.56
N GLY A 59 -11.03 5.50 11.40
CA GLY A 59 -10.78 5.03 12.77
C GLY A 59 -9.77 3.89 12.91
N GLY A 60 -9.16 3.44 11.80
CA GLY A 60 -8.05 2.49 11.80
C GLY A 60 -6.69 3.14 12.09
N LYS A 61 -5.61 2.50 11.61
CA LYS A 61 -4.23 2.97 11.83
C LYS A 61 -3.86 4.23 11.04
N VAL A 62 -4.63 4.58 10.03
CA VAL A 62 -4.36 5.72 9.14
C VAL A 62 -5.60 6.58 8.99
N ASP A 63 -5.40 7.89 8.88
CA ASP A 63 -6.47 8.82 8.52
C ASP A 63 -6.66 8.79 7.00
N ILE A 64 -7.79 8.28 6.53
CA ILE A 64 -8.05 8.13 5.10
C ILE A 64 -8.30 9.46 4.38
N GLU A 65 -8.58 10.54 5.12
CA GLU A 65 -8.77 11.88 4.56
C GLU A 65 -7.42 12.57 4.37
N ASN A 66 -6.49 12.36 5.29
CA ASN A 66 -5.17 13.01 5.34
C ASN A 66 -3.99 12.09 4.95
N SER A 67 -4.27 10.93 4.37
CA SER A 67 -3.24 10.05 3.82
C SER A 67 -3.45 9.83 2.32
N TYR A 68 -2.42 9.41 1.60
CA TYR A 68 -2.49 8.91 0.22
C TYR A 68 -1.75 7.57 0.10
N VAL A 69 -1.93 6.87 -1.02
CA VAL A 69 -1.25 5.58 -1.29
C VAL A 69 -0.38 5.66 -2.54
N TRP A 70 0.74 4.95 -2.50
CA TRP A 70 1.61 4.75 -3.67
C TRP A 70 2.22 3.34 -3.66
N PHE A 71 2.73 2.93 -4.81
CA PHE A 71 3.13 1.56 -5.11
C PHE A 71 4.56 1.47 -5.59
N LYS A 72 5.21 0.36 -5.23
CA LYS A 72 6.45 -0.10 -5.86
C LYS A 72 6.38 -1.57 -6.22
N ASN A 73 7.16 -1.94 -7.22
CA ASN A 73 7.55 -3.33 -7.46
C ASN A 73 9.05 -3.36 -7.35
N ASN A 74 9.57 -3.98 -6.31
CA ASN A 74 10.98 -3.89 -5.93
C ASN A 74 11.79 -5.03 -6.57
N CYS A 75 13.02 -4.71 -6.98
CA CYS A 75 14.03 -5.67 -7.41
C CYS A 75 15.06 -5.87 -6.29
N PRO A 76 14.96 -6.96 -5.52
CA PRO A 76 15.94 -7.25 -4.49
C PRO A 76 17.24 -7.74 -5.13
N LEU A 77 18.38 -7.49 -4.48
CA LEU A 77 19.68 -8.01 -4.92
C LEU A 77 19.68 -9.55 -5.01
N GLN A 78 18.90 -10.21 -4.16
CA GLN A 78 18.69 -11.66 -4.15
C GLN A 78 17.19 -11.97 -3.94
N GLY A 79 16.65 -12.86 -4.78
CA GLY A 79 15.27 -13.33 -4.69
C GLY A 79 14.37 -12.81 -5.82
N ASN A 80 13.08 -13.10 -5.71
CA ASN A 80 12.07 -12.69 -6.70
C ASN A 80 11.66 -11.22 -6.51
N LEU A 81 11.20 -10.58 -7.61
CA LEU A 81 10.52 -9.29 -7.52
C LEU A 81 9.31 -9.39 -6.59
N TYR A 82 9.07 -8.34 -5.81
CA TYR A 82 7.95 -8.29 -4.87
C TYR A 82 7.26 -6.92 -4.90
N ASP A 83 6.02 -6.85 -4.45
CA ASP A 83 5.23 -5.62 -4.50
C ASP A 83 5.20 -4.98 -3.11
N ASP A 84 5.15 -3.65 -3.04
CA ASP A 84 4.75 -2.94 -1.84
C ASP A 84 3.73 -1.85 -2.16
N PHE A 85 2.85 -1.60 -1.18
CA PHE A 85 2.09 -0.37 -1.13
C PHE A 85 2.42 0.37 0.15
N ARG A 86 2.36 1.69 0.08
CA ARG A 86 2.76 2.59 1.15
C ARG A 86 1.68 3.61 1.37
N ILE A 87 1.31 3.80 2.62
CA ILE A 87 0.36 4.83 3.02
C ILE A 87 1.16 5.97 3.61
N THR A 88 1.02 7.16 3.05
CA THR A 88 1.81 8.35 3.39
C THR A 88 0.89 9.47 3.82
N ASP A 89 1.30 10.24 4.81
CA ASP A 89 0.61 11.45 5.24
C ASP A 89 0.67 12.53 4.15
N LEU A 90 -0.47 13.14 3.83
CA LEU A 90 -0.58 14.13 2.76
C LEU A 90 0.16 15.44 3.06
N GLU A 91 0.19 15.85 4.33
CA GLU A 91 0.76 17.14 4.74
C GLU A 91 2.29 17.04 4.89
N SER A 92 2.73 16.09 5.71
CA SER A 92 4.15 15.91 6.07
C SER A 92 4.94 15.09 5.05
N ASN A 93 4.26 14.38 4.14
CA ASN A 93 4.85 13.43 3.21
C ASN A 93 5.61 12.27 3.89
N VAL A 94 5.36 12.02 5.18
CA VAL A 94 5.95 10.92 5.95
C VAL A 94 5.19 9.63 5.66
N THR A 95 5.91 8.58 5.23
CA THR A 95 5.30 7.25 5.01
C THR A 95 4.85 6.66 6.34
N LEU A 96 3.55 6.52 6.56
CA LEU A 96 3.02 6.01 7.83
C LEU A 96 3.25 4.50 7.96
N ILE A 97 2.92 3.75 6.89
CA ILE A 97 2.92 2.30 6.84
C ILE A 97 3.48 1.83 5.48
N VAL A 98 4.31 0.79 5.51
CA VAL A 98 4.76 0.03 4.34
C VAL A 98 4.23 -1.39 4.45
N VAL A 99 3.50 -1.86 3.45
CA VAL A 99 3.04 -3.25 3.38
C VAL A 99 3.71 -3.93 2.18
N GLN A 100 4.58 -4.89 2.47
CA GLN A 100 5.25 -5.71 1.47
C GLN A 100 4.46 -6.99 1.21
N LEU A 101 4.36 -7.39 -0.06
CA LEU A 101 3.69 -8.60 -0.52
C LEU A 101 4.71 -9.54 -1.16
N ASN A 102 4.83 -10.76 -0.62
CA ASN A 102 5.75 -11.81 -1.10
C ASN A 102 7.22 -11.35 -1.16
N SER A 103 7.66 -10.56 -0.18
CA SER A 103 9.07 -10.17 -0.07
C SER A 103 9.94 -11.41 0.13
N PRO A 104 11.05 -11.58 -0.61
CA PRO A 104 11.89 -12.77 -0.47
C PRO A 104 12.67 -12.82 0.84
N TRP A 105 12.68 -11.74 1.62
CA TRP A 105 13.33 -11.68 2.94
C TRP A 105 12.42 -12.14 4.07
N HIS A 106 11.16 -12.48 3.76
CA HIS A 106 10.18 -12.90 4.74
C HIS A 106 9.48 -14.17 4.27
N ASP A 107 9.22 -15.03 5.24
CA ASP A 107 8.50 -16.29 5.13
C ASP A 107 6.98 -16.11 5.19
N LYS A 108 6.50 -14.85 5.32
CA LYS A 108 5.10 -14.46 5.29
C LYS A 108 4.72 -13.71 4.02
N THR A 109 3.49 -13.94 3.58
CA THR A 109 2.91 -13.29 2.39
C THR A 109 2.84 -11.78 2.55
N TYR A 110 2.47 -11.30 3.73
CA TYR A 110 2.34 -9.88 4.05
C TYR A 110 3.23 -9.51 5.22
N THR A 111 4.06 -8.49 5.05
CA THR A 111 4.92 -7.95 6.10
C THR A 111 4.75 -6.45 6.19
N VAL A 112 4.62 -5.93 7.42
CA VAL A 112 4.33 -4.52 7.67
C VAL A 112 5.45 -3.86 8.47
N TYR A 113 5.84 -2.67 8.01
CA TYR A 113 6.72 -1.73 8.71
C TYR A 113 5.98 -0.40 8.90
N GLU A 114 6.39 0.37 9.91
CA GLU A 114 5.76 1.66 10.20
C GLU A 114 6.75 2.71 10.69
N ARG A 115 6.32 3.97 10.67
CA ARG A 115 7.16 5.11 11.05
C ARG A 115 7.62 5.10 12.52
N LEU A 116 6.80 4.55 13.44
CA LEU A 116 7.09 4.57 14.89
C LEU A 116 8.28 3.68 15.26
N THR A 117 8.58 2.70 14.41
CA THR A 117 9.78 1.86 14.54
C THR A 117 10.92 2.31 13.64
N HIS A 118 10.81 3.50 13.03
CA HIS A 118 11.74 3.99 12.00
C HIS A 118 11.93 2.97 10.85
N TYR A 119 10.93 2.13 10.58
CA TYR A 119 10.97 1.03 9.62
C TYR A 119 12.08 0.00 9.89
N GLU A 120 12.63 -0.08 11.10
CA GLU A 120 13.76 -0.96 11.43
C GLU A 120 13.32 -2.39 11.73
N LYS A 121 12.06 -2.59 12.14
CA LYS A 121 11.52 -3.91 12.47
C LYS A 121 10.12 -4.11 11.92
N VAL A 122 9.81 -5.37 11.62
CA VAL A 122 8.47 -5.83 11.28
C VAL A 122 7.55 -5.63 12.49
N VAL A 123 6.45 -4.89 12.31
CA VAL A 123 5.43 -4.68 13.34
C VAL A 123 4.25 -5.64 13.23
N PHE A 124 4.05 -6.21 12.05
CA PHE A 124 3.01 -7.21 11.80
C PHE A 124 3.38 -8.06 10.58
N SER A 125 3.06 -9.36 10.62
CA SER A 125 3.19 -10.23 9.45
C SER A 125 2.15 -11.34 9.48
N THR A 126 1.67 -11.75 8.31
CA THR A 126 0.64 -12.80 8.18
C THR A 126 0.61 -13.37 6.76
N ASP A 127 0.04 -14.56 6.62
CA ASP A 127 -0.34 -15.15 5.33
C ASP A 127 -1.80 -14.84 4.95
N SER A 128 -2.57 -14.25 5.88
CA SER A 128 -4.00 -14.00 5.74
C SER A 128 -4.29 -12.52 5.43
N VAL A 129 -4.84 -12.27 4.24
CA VAL A 129 -5.32 -10.92 3.89
C VAL A 129 -6.38 -10.41 4.86
N LYS A 130 -7.18 -11.30 5.46
CA LYS A 130 -8.20 -10.94 6.45
C LYS A 130 -7.57 -10.41 7.73
N GLU A 131 -6.48 -11.02 8.18
CA GLU A 131 -5.74 -10.57 9.36
C GLU A 131 -5.01 -9.26 9.09
N LEU A 132 -4.43 -9.09 7.90
CA LEU A 132 -3.85 -7.80 7.49
C LEU A 132 -4.89 -6.69 7.49
N VAL A 133 -6.05 -6.91 6.86
CA VAL A 133 -7.14 -5.92 6.83
C VAL A 133 -7.66 -5.64 8.25
N LYS A 134 -7.76 -6.66 9.11
CA LYS A 134 -8.13 -6.46 10.51
C LYS A 134 -7.13 -5.55 11.21
N TRP A 135 -5.84 -5.86 11.12
CA TRP A 135 -4.76 -5.08 11.74
C TRP A 135 -4.74 -3.62 11.24
N LEU A 136 -4.89 -3.38 9.93
CA LEU A 136 -4.96 -2.02 9.37
C LEU A 136 -6.13 -1.19 9.94
N ASN A 137 -7.21 -1.86 10.34
CA ASN A 137 -8.41 -1.26 10.89
C ASN A 137 -8.46 -1.29 12.43
N GLU A 138 -7.45 -1.85 13.10
CA GLU A 138 -7.29 -1.75 14.55
C GLU A 138 -6.74 -0.35 14.84
N GLY A 139 -7.58 0.53 15.40
CA GLY A 139 -7.18 1.85 15.85
C GLY A 139 -5.94 1.79 16.73
N TRP A 140 -5.17 2.88 16.81
CA TRP A 140 -4.07 2.95 17.76
C TRP A 140 -4.67 2.79 19.17
N GLU A 141 -4.13 1.87 19.96
CA GLU A 141 -4.44 1.87 21.39
C GLU A 141 -4.08 3.26 21.90
N THR A 142 -5.09 4.04 22.27
CA THR A 142 -4.87 5.22 23.07
C THR A 142 -4.35 4.71 24.39
N HIS A 143 -3.03 4.72 24.58
CA HIS A 143 -2.48 4.69 25.92
C HIS A 143 -3.00 5.95 26.63
N VAL A 144 -4.09 5.78 27.36
CA VAL A 144 -4.61 6.75 28.34
C VAL A 144 -3.73 6.69 29.57
#